data_AF-A0A850C4P1-F1
#
_entry.id   AF-A0A850C4P1-F1
#
_cell.length_a   1.000
_cell.length_b   1.000
_cell.length_c   1.000
_cell.angle_alpha   90.00
_cell.angle_beta   90.00
_cell.angle_gamma   90.00
#
_symmetry.space_group_name_H-M   'P 1'
#
loop_
_entity.id
_entity.type
_entity.pdbx_description
1 polymer ?
#
loop_
_entity_poly.entity_id
_entity_poly.type
_entity_poly.pdbx_seq_one_letter_code
_entity_poly.pdbx_strand_id
1 'polypeptide(L)'
;MNETHSAATAQQPTGFVAKLLADKHSVPLSIALHLVPGALLVAVYALVGAPITRAIGAPIFGAWAIALIIVLFPLWFGLFWLGKKKTGKYTMRGGVVHYRDKPFTKGKITMIGIGLMLYMTIVSLSLGALDKWTYNNLFTWVTFEGSGYSGTSYLDAYSKEAVLTTLLIFGAFTGFLLPLIEEYYFRGFLLPRLPQLGAWAPLFNTVLFSIYHFWAIWTVPSKIIFLFPGIFFVWWKKDIRGSIWMHPGSALLMTVVGATMYALS
;
A
#
# COMPACT_ATOMS: atom_id res chain seq x y z
N MET A 1 45.29 19.26 -18.67
CA MET A 1 43.91 19.62 -19.09
C MET A 1 43.00 19.31 -17.91
N ASN A 2 42.50 20.34 -17.24
CA ASN A 2 41.61 20.23 -16.09
C ASN A 2 40.18 20.02 -16.59
N GLU A 3 39.66 18.79 -16.48
CA GLU A 3 38.21 18.58 -16.60
C GLU A 3 37.57 18.87 -15.24
N THR A 4 37.16 20.12 -15.07
CA THR A 4 36.16 20.49 -14.07
C THR A 4 34.83 19.85 -14.48
N HIS A 5 34.48 18.72 -13.85
CA HIS A 5 33.12 18.24 -13.86
C HIS A 5 32.22 19.32 -13.26
N SER A 6 31.54 20.06 -14.12
CA SER A 6 30.44 20.94 -13.76
C SER A 6 29.36 20.06 -13.13
N ALA A 7 29.36 19.98 -11.80
CA ALA A 7 28.23 19.48 -11.04
C ALA A 7 27.06 20.40 -11.39
N ALA A 8 26.22 19.98 -12.33
CA ALA A 8 25.00 20.67 -12.68
C ALA A 8 24.24 20.90 -11.36
N THR A 9 24.21 22.15 -10.92
CA THR A 9 23.50 22.59 -9.73
C THR A 9 22.04 22.31 -9.98
N ALA A 10 21.55 21.17 -9.50
CA ALA A 10 20.14 20.83 -9.58
C ALA A 10 19.37 21.99 -8.95
N GLN A 11 18.55 22.64 -9.78
CA GLN A 11 17.80 23.84 -9.39
C GLN A 11 16.96 23.50 -8.16
N GLN A 12 17.10 24.31 -7.09
CA GLN A 12 16.38 24.06 -5.85
C GLN A 12 14.87 23.97 -6.13
N PRO A 13 14.18 22.91 -5.66
CA PRO A 13 12.75 22.76 -5.90
C PRO A 13 11.98 23.97 -5.36
N THR A 14 11.03 24.49 -6.13
CA THR A 14 10.16 25.60 -5.72
C THR A 14 8.69 25.18 -5.62
N GLY A 15 7.87 26.00 -4.95
CA GLY A 15 6.42 25.81 -4.88
C GLY A 15 5.98 24.49 -4.23
N PHE A 16 5.04 23.79 -4.87
CA PHE A 16 4.47 22.55 -4.33
C PHE A 16 5.50 21.40 -4.27
N VAL A 17 6.43 21.34 -5.23
CA VAL A 17 7.50 20.33 -5.22
C VAL A 17 8.39 20.49 -4.01
N ALA A 18 8.73 21.73 -3.64
CA ALA A 18 9.48 22.02 -2.41
C ALA A 18 8.72 21.53 -1.16
N LYS A 19 7.41 21.79 -1.09
CA LYS A 19 6.55 21.32 0.02
C LYS A 19 6.53 19.79 0.12
N LEU A 20 6.42 19.09 -1.01
CA LEU A 20 6.45 17.62 -1.04
C LEU A 20 7.82 17.07 -0.60
N LEU A 21 8.91 17.70 -1.02
CA LEU A 21 10.27 17.25 -0.73
C LEU A 21 10.79 17.67 0.65
N ALA A 22 10.10 18.57 1.35
CA ALA A 22 10.47 19.01 2.69
C ALA A 22 10.62 17.84 3.67
N ASP A 23 11.54 17.98 4.62
CA ASP A 23 11.79 16.98 5.66
C ASP A 23 10.64 16.89 6.68
N LYS A 24 9.78 17.91 6.72
CA LYS A 24 8.61 17.99 7.58
C LYS A 24 7.40 18.44 6.79
N HIS A 25 6.36 17.60 6.76
CA HIS A 25 5.04 17.97 6.25
C HIS A 25 4.19 18.56 7.38
N SER A 26 3.31 19.51 7.04
CA SER A 26 2.24 19.89 7.95
C SER A 26 1.29 18.70 8.18
N VAL A 27 0.61 18.67 9.32
CA VAL A 27 -0.35 17.60 9.63
C VAL A 27 -1.48 17.56 8.59
N PRO A 28 -2.10 18.68 8.16
CA PRO A 28 -3.13 18.64 7.11
C PRO A 28 -2.62 18.12 5.77
N LEU A 29 -1.41 18.51 5.35
CA LEU A 29 -0.81 17.98 4.12
C LEU A 29 -0.59 16.47 4.23
N SER A 30 -0.09 16.00 5.38
CA SER A 30 0.11 14.58 5.61
C SER A 30 -1.22 13.82 5.54
N ILE A 31 -2.27 14.29 6.22
CA ILE A 31 -3.60 13.69 6.15
C ILE A 31 -4.09 13.62 4.70
N ALA A 32 -4.01 14.72 3.96
CA ALA A 32 -4.43 14.76 2.56
C ALA A 32 -3.63 13.77 1.69
N LEU A 33 -2.30 13.71 1.83
CA LEU A 33 -1.47 12.78 1.08
C LEU A 33 -1.74 11.31 1.43
N HIS A 34 -2.22 11.01 2.64
CA HIS A 34 -2.63 9.64 2.97
C HIS A 34 -4.01 9.30 2.40
N LEU A 35 -4.98 10.21 2.53
CA LEU A 35 -6.39 9.89 2.31
C LEU A 35 -6.86 10.15 0.87
N VAL A 36 -6.33 11.15 0.18
CA VAL A 36 -6.72 11.46 -1.21
C VAL A 36 -6.53 10.26 -2.15
N PRO A 37 -5.40 9.52 -2.11
CA PRO A 37 -5.27 8.30 -2.90
C PRO A 37 -6.39 7.29 -2.67
N GLY A 38 -6.83 7.13 -1.42
CA GLY A 38 -7.91 6.20 -1.07
C GLY A 38 -9.25 6.63 -1.64
N ALA A 39 -9.55 7.94 -1.58
CA ALA A 39 -10.77 8.49 -2.16
C ALA A 39 -10.78 8.34 -3.69
N LEU A 40 -9.62 8.55 -4.33
CA LEU A 40 -9.44 8.32 -5.77
C LEU A 40 -9.64 6.85 -6.13
N LEU A 41 -9.20 5.89 -5.30
CA LEU A 41 -9.44 4.47 -5.56
C LEU A 41 -10.92 4.14 -5.63
N VAL A 42 -11.72 4.63 -4.67
CA VAL A 42 -13.17 4.42 -4.67
C VAL A 42 -13.82 5.07 -5.90
N ALA A 43 -13.39 6.29 -6.25
CA ALA A 43 -13.91 6.99 -7.43
C ALA A 43 -13.56 6.25 -8.73
N VAL A 44 -12.31 5.82 -8.92
CA VAL A 44 -11.88 5.09 -10.12
C VAL A 44 -12.53 3.70 -10.17
N TYR A 45 -12.68 3.03 -9.04
CA TYR A 45 -13.46 1.79 -8.97
C TYR A 45 -14.89 2.02 -9.50
N ALA A 46 -15.60 3.03 -8.99
CA ALA A 46 -16.99 3.27 -9.36
C ALA A 46 -17.16 3.75 -10.80
N LEU A 47 -16.26 4.60 -11.29
CA LEU A 47 -16.39 5.27 -12.59
C LEU A 47 -15.69 4.53 -13.75
N VAL A 48 -14.74 3.63 -13.45
CA VAL A 48 -13.91 2.96 -14.46
C VAL A 48 -13.88 1.46 -14.24
N GLY A 49 -13.43 1.01 -13.06
CA GLY A 49 -13.21 -0.41 -12.77
C GLY A 49 -14.49 -1.24 -12.91
N ALA A 50 -15.53 -0.89 -12.14
CA ALA A 50 -16.78 -1.63 -12.09
C ALA A 50 -17.55 -1.61 -13.43
N PRO A 51 -17.66 -0.47 -14.15
CA PRO A 51 -18.24 -0.47 -15.49
C PRO A 51 -17.52 -1.40 -16.46
N ILE A 52 -16.18 -1.40 -16.47
CA ILE A 52 -15.39 -2.26 -17.37
C ILE A 52 -15.59 -3.73 -17.03
N THR A 53 -15.44 -4.13 -15.77
CA THR A 53 -15.55 -5.55 -15.40
C THR A 53 -16.94 -6.09 -15.63
N ARG A 54 -17.99 -5.30 -15.35
CA ARG A 54 -19.38 -5.70 -15.62
C ARG A 54 -19.64 -5.85 -17.11
N ALA A 55 -19.12 -4.95 -17.94
CA ALA A 55 -19.31 -5.01 -19.39
C ALA A 55 -18.71 -6.28 -20.03
N ILE A 56 -17.66 -6.84 -19.42
CA ILE A 56 -17.00 -8.07 -19.90
C ILE A 56 -17.31 -9.31 -19.06
N GLY A 57 -18.18 -9.21 -18.06
CA GLY A 57 -18.51 -10.31 -17.14
C GLY A 57 -17.37 -10.77 -16.24
N ALA A 58 -16.35 -9.92 -16.00
CA ALA A 58 -15.21 -10.25 -15.17
C ALA A 58 -15.53 -10.10 -13.66
N PRO A 59 -14.92 -10.92 -12.79
CA PRO A 59 -14.99 -10.79 -11.35
C PRO A 59 -14.74 -9.38 -10.82
N ILE A 60 -15.57 -8.95 -9.87
CA ILE A 60 -15.52 -7.59 -9.31
C ILE A 60 -14.19 -7.23 -8.63
N PHE A 61 -13.41 -8.20 -8.16
CA PHE A 61 -12.07 -7.93 -7.62
C PHE A 61 -11.10 -7.39 -8.70
N GLY A 62 -11.36 -7.67 -9.98
CA GLY A 62 -10.65 -7.05 -11.09
C GLY A 62 -10.87 -5.54 -11.17
N ALA A 63 -12.05 -5.04 -10.78
CA ALA A 63 -12.34 -3.61 -10.78
C ALA A 63 -11.48 -2.87 -9.73
N TRP A 64 -11.28 -3.47 -8.56
CA TRP A 64 -10.37 -2.95 -7.54
C TRP A 64 -8.91 -2.97 -8.01
N ALA A 65 -8.49 -4.03 -8.70
CA ALA A 65 -7.15 -4.11 -9.28
C ALA A 65 -6.91 -2.99 -10.32
N ILE A 66 -7.88 -2.74 -11.21
CA ILE A 66 -7.84 -1.63 -12.17
C ILE A 66 -7.71 -0.29 -11.44
N ALA A 67 -8.54 -0.04 -10.42
CA ALA A 67 -8.47 1.18 -9.64
C ALA A 67 -7.10 1.38 -8.98
N LEU A 68 -6.57 0.34 -8.35
CA LEU A 68 -5.24 0.36 -7.73
C LEU A 68 -4.14 0.65 -8.75
N ILE A 69 -4.19 0.04 -9.94
CA ILE A 69 -3.22 0.31 -11.01
C ILE A 69 -3.27 1.79 -11.41
N ILE A 70 -4.47 2.29 -11.71
CA ILE A 70 -4.65 3.68 -12.19
C ILE A 70 -4.19 4.71 -11.15
N VAL A 71 -4.38 4.45 -9.85
CA VAL A 71 -4.03 5.43 -8.79
C VAL A 71 -2.60 5.26 -8.28
N LEU A 72 -2.11 4.03 -8.09
CA LEU A 72 -0.81 3.78 -7.46
C LEU A 72 0.37 3.97 -8.41
N PHE A 73 0.24 3.60 -9.69
CA PHE A 73 1.34 3.83 -10.64
C PHE A 73 1.72 5.32 -10.77
N PRO A 74 0.76 6.28 -10.87
CA PRO A 74 1.08 7.69 -10.81
C PRO A 74 1.82 8.12 -9.54
N LEU A 75 1.49 7.57 -8.36
CA LEU A 75 2.24 7.84 -7.14
C LEU A 75 3.68 7.33 -7.26
N TRP A 76 3.85 6.12 -7.80
CA TRP A 76 5.16 5.51 -8.01
C TRP A 76 6.04 6.34 -8.97
N PHE A 77 5.48 6.75 -10.12
CA PHE A 77 6.15 7.64 -11.07
C PHE A 77 6.39 9.04 -10.47
N GLY A 78 5.46 9.53 -9.66
CA GLY A 78 5.60 10.76 -8.89
C GLY A 78 6.85 10.75 -8.00
N LEU A 79 7.14 9.64 -7.31
CA LEU A 79 8.35 9.51 -6.50
C LEU A 79 9.63 9.61 -7.36
N PHE A 80 9.67 8.97 -8.53
CA PHE A 80 10.82 9.10 -9.44
C PHE A 80 10.96 10.52 -10.01
N TRP A 81 9.84 11.17 -10.34
CA TRP A 81 9.81 12.54 -10.81
C TRP A 81 10.30 13.52 -9.74
N LEU A 82 9.87 13.35 -8.47
CA LEU A 82 10.39 14.10 -7.34
C LEU A 82 11.91 13.90 -7.18
N GLY A 83 12.42 12.70 -7.42
CA GLY A 83 13.86 12.45 -7.48
C GLY A 83 14.57 13.20 -8.59
N LYS A 84 13.96 13.27 -9.79
CA LYS A 84 14.50 14.08 -10.88
C LYS A 84 14.54 15.55 -10.50
N LYS A 85 13.50 16.06 -9.85
CA LYS A 85 13.46 17.44 -9.36
C LYS A 85 14.49 17.73 -8.27
N LYS A 86 14.81 16.76 -7.40
CA LYS A 86 15.77 16.93 -6.31
C LYS A 86 17.23 16.69 -6.72
N THR A 87 17.48 15.74 -7.62
CA THR A 87 18.82 15.20 -7.90
C THR A 87 19.23 15.27 -9.38
N GLY A 88 18.33 15.71 -10.27
CA GLY A 88 18.53 15.69 -11.72
C GLY A 88 18.30 14.33 -12.38
N LYS A 89 18.16 13.23 -11.63
CA LYS A 89 17.97 11.86 -12.15
C LYS A 89 16.66 11.26 -11.68
N TYR A 90 16.01 10.44 -12.52
CA TYR A 90 14.87 9.64 -12.08
C TYR A 90 15.32 8.58 -11.06
N THR A 91 15.11 8.85 -9.78
CA THR A 91 15.50 7.97 -8.68
C THR A 91 14.58 8.17 -7.48
N MET A 92 14.45 7.17 -6.62
CA MET A 92 13.81 7.33 -5.30
C MET A 92 14.81 7.63 -4.18
N ARG A 93 16.11 7.64 -4.50
CA ARG A 93 17.19 7.95 -3.56
C ARG A 93 17.39 9.46 -3.44
N GLY A 94 18.38 9.88 -2.66
CA GLY A 94 18.71 11.31 -2.50
C GLY A 94 17.70 12.06 -1.64
N GLY A 95 17.09 11.39 -0.65
CA GLY A 95 16.14 12.02 0.28
C GLY A 95 14.73 12.22 -0.28
N VAL A 96 14.30 11.39 -1.24
CA VAL A 96 12.88 11.27 -1.61
C VAL A 96 12.23 10.19 -0.76
N VAL A 97 12.71 8.94 -0.90
CA VAL A 97 12.30 7.79 -0.08
C VAL A 97 13.38 7.50 0.95
N HIS A 98 13.01 7.49 2.23
CA HIS A 98 13.89 7.25 3.39
C HIS A 98 13.72 5.83 3.94
N TYR A 99 14.38 5.56 5.08
CA TYR A 99 14.40 4.26 5.76
C TYR A 99 14.98 3.15 4.88
N ARG A 100 16.05 3.49 4.17
CA ARG A 100 16.79 2.59 3.27
C ARG A 100 18.21 2.35 3.77
N ASP A 101 18.43 2.53 5.07
CA ASP A 101 19.74 2.59 5.71
C ASP A 101 20.38 1.20 5.83
N LYS A 102 19.55 0.15 5.76
CA LYS A 102 19.93 -1.27 5.77
C LYS A 102 20.85 -1.66 6.94
N PRO A 103 20.49 -1.37 8.21
CA PRO A 103 21.32 -1.70 9.38
C PRO A 103 21.47 -3.21 9.64
N PHE A 104 20.64 -4.04 9.00
CA PHE A 104 20.67 -5.50 9.16
C PHE A 104 21.30 -6.20 7.95
N THR A 105 22.03 -7.28 8.22
CA THR A 105 22.49 -8.24 7.21
C THR A 105 21.30 -8.84 6.46
N LYS A 106 21.54 -9.35 5.23
CA LYS A 106 20.49 -9.96 4.40
C LYS A 106 19.80 -11.12 5.12
N GLY A 107 20.54 -11.99 5.81
CA GLY A 107 19.96 -13.10 6.57
C GLY A 107 19.09 -12.62 7.73
N LYS A 108 19.60 -11.68 8.54
CA LYS A 108 18.86 -11.16 9.70
C LYS A 108 17.57 -10.44 9.31
N ILE A 109 17.60 -9.58 8.28
CA ILE A 109 16.38 -8.92 7.81
C ILE A 109 15.38 -9.89 7.17
N THR A 110 15.87 -10.97 6.55
CA THR A 110 15.00 -12.01 5.99
C THR A 110 14.26 -12.75 7.11
N MET A 111 14.95 -13.15 8.18
CA MET A 111 14.29 -13.80 9.33
C MET A 111 13.28 -12.89 10.03
N ILE A 112 13.64 -11.62 10.25
CA ILE A 112 12.71 -10.62 10.80
C ILE A 112 11.51 -10.45 9.85
N GLY A 113 11.78 -10.34 8.55
CA GLY A 113 10.76 -10.19 7.52
C GLY A 113 9.77 -11.35 7.48
N ILE A 114 10.27 -12.60 7.50
CA ILE A 114 9.43 -13.80 7.58
C ILE A 114 8.58 -13.78 8.85
N GLY A 115 9.17 -13.43 10.00
CA GLY A 115 8.41 -13.30 11.25
C GLY A 115 7.27 -12.28 11.17
N LEU A 116 7.54 -11.09 10.61
CA LEU A 116 6.52 -10.06 10.42
C LEU A 116 5.45 -10.49 9.39
N MET A 117 5.85 -11.14 8.31
CA MET A 117 4.94 -11.68 7.29
C MET A 117 4.00 -12.74 7.88
N LEU A 118 4.54 -13.70 8.64
CA LEU A 118 3.73 -14.71 9.33
C LEU A 118 2.81 -14.06 10.36
N TYR A 119 3.31 -13.09 11.13
CA TYR A 119 2.50 -12.32 12.07
C TYR A 119 1.31 -11.64 11.36
N MET A 120 1.56 -10.85 10.32
CA MET A 120 0.49 -10.16 9.58
C MET A 120 -0.53 -11.16 9.03
N THR A 121 -0.06 -12.25 8.43
CA THR A 121 -0.93 -13.29 7.84
C THR A 121 -1.80 -13.96 8.89
N ILE A 122 -1.21 -14.48 9.97
CA ILE A 122 -1.95 -15.21 11.02
C ILE A 122 -2.90 -14.29 11.76
N VAL A 123 -2.46 -13.08 12.13
CA VAL A 123 -3.27 -12.15 12.90
C VAL A 123 -4.40 -11.58 12.06
N SER A 124 -4.17 -11.24 10.79
CA SER A 124 -5.25 -10.77 9.91
C SER A 124 -6.35 -11.82 9.74
N LEU A 125 -6.00 -13.09 9.52
CA LEU A 125 -6.96 -14.19 9.43
C LEU A 125 -7.74 -14.40 10.74
N SER A 126 -7.07 -14.27 11.88
CA SER A 126 -7.68 -14.42 13.21
C SER A 126 -8.67 -13.31 13.56
N LEU A 127 -8.59 -12.15 12.89
CA LEU A 127 -9.41 -10.97 13.20
C LEU A 127 -10.71 -10.88 12.37
N GLY A 128 -11.05 -11.90 11.57
CA GLY A 128 -12.29 -11.89 10.77
C GLY A 128 -13.57 -11.70 11.60
N ALA A 129 -13.62 -12.21 12.84
CA ALA A 129 -14.75 -11.99 13.75
C ALA A 129 -14.87 -10.52 14.18
N LEU A 130 -13.75 -9.82 14.37
CA LEU A 130 -13.74 -8.39 14.66
C LEU A 130 -14.26 -7.60 13.46
N ASP A 131 -13.76 -7.89 12.26
CA ASP A 131 -14.21 -7.22 11.03
C ASP A 131 -15.71 -7.40 10.79
N LYS A 132 -16.22 -8.63 11.01
CA LYS A 132 -17.65 -8.93 10.93
C LYS A 132 -18.46 -8.15 11.95
N TRP A 133 -18.01 -8.12 13.21
CA TRP A 133 -18.67 -7.36 14.26
C TRP A 133 -18.69 -5.86 13.93
N THR A 134 -17.56 -5.30 13.49
CA THR A 134 -17.46 -3.88 13.13
C THR A 134 -18.37 -3.55 11.95
N TYR A 135 -18.43 -4.39 10.92
CA TYR A 135 -19.34 -4.20 9.79
C TYR A 135 -20.81 -4.20 10.22
N ASN A 136 -21.24 -5.25 10.93
CA ASN A 136 -22.65 -5.45 11.30
C ASN A 136 -23.20 -4.39 12.25
N ASN A 137 -22.35 -3.76 13.07
CA ASN A 137 -22.79 -2.78 14.06
C ASN A 137 -22.63 -1.32 13.59
N LEU A 138 -21.65 -1.02 12.73
CA LEU A 138 -21.26 0.37 12.45
C LEU A 138 -21.27 0.74 10.95
N PHE A 139 -21.18 -0.24 10.04
CA PHE A 139 -20.93 0.01 8.62
C PHE A 139 -21.86 -0.75 7.66
N THR A 140 -23.03 -1.17 8.12
CA THR A 140 -24.05 -1.82 7.28
C THR A 140 -24.57 -0.93 6.14
N TRP A 141 -24.34 0.38 6.22
CA TRP A 141 -24.63 1.36 5.18
C TRP A 141 -23.61 1.36 4.03
N VAL A 142 -22.46 0.68 4.16
CA VAL A 142 -21.46 0.55 3.10
C VAL A 142 -21.73 -0.73 2.29
N THR A 143 -22.30 -0.59 1.09
CA THR A 143 -22.78 -1.72 0.27
C THR A 143 -22.07 -1.77 -1.09
N PHE A 144 -20.78 -2.10 -1.09
CA PHE A 144 -20.05 -2.39 -2.34
C PHE A 144 -20.33 -3.81 -2.82
N GLU A 145 -20.22 -4.03 -4.12
CA GLU A 145 -20.25 -5.40 -4.65
C GLU A 145 -19.00 -6.15 -4.14
N GLY A 146 -19.23 -7.24 -3.38
CA GLY A 146 -18.18 -7.92 -2.60
C GLY A 146 -18.02 -7.42 -1.16
N SER A 147 -18.77 -6.41 -0.71
CA SER A 147 -18.86 -6.08 0.72
C SER A 147 -19.71 -7.11 1.46
N GLY A 148 -19.19 -7.62 2.58
CA GLY A 148 -19.84 -8.64 3.38
C GLY A 148 -18.86 -9.26 4.36
N TYR A 149 -19.36 -10.18 5.20
CA TYR A 149 -18.52 -10.85 6.19
C TYR A 149 -17.71 -12.03 5.63
N SER A 150 -18.10 -12.54 4.46
CA SER A 150 -17.41 -13.64 3.80
C SER A 150 -16.42 -13.09 2.77
N GLY A 151 -15.14 -13.41 2.96
CA GLY A 151 -14.06 -12.94 2.10
C GLY A 151 -13.97 -13.61 0.74
N THR A 152 -14.82 -14.59 0.44
CA THR A 152 -14.77 -15.35 -0.82
C THR A 152 -16.13 -15.64 -1.44
N SER A 153 -17.26 -15.50 -0.73
CA SER A 153 -18.58 -15.84 -1.30
C SER A 153 -18.97 -14.99 -2.51
N TYR A 154 -18.35 -13.82 -2.68
CA TYR A 154 -18.55 -13.00 -3.87
C TYR A 154 -17.98 -13.65 -5.15
N LEU A 155 -17.11 -14.65 -5.01
CA LEU A 155 -16.56 -15.44 -6.13
C LEU A 155 -17.57 -16.43 -6.69
N ASP A 156 -18.55 -16.86 -5.89
CA ASP A 156 -19.56 -17.85 -6.28
C ASP A 156 -20.47 -17.36 -7.42
N ALA A 157 -20.49 -16.04 -7.67
CA ALA A 157 -21.22 -15.43 -8.77
C ALA A 157 -20.51 -15.57 -10.14
N TYR A 158 -19.30 -16.12 -10.18
CA TYR A 158 -18.45 -16.19 -11.37
C TYR A 158 -18.01 -17.62 -11.66
N SER A 159 -17.74 -17.93 -12.94
CA SER A 159 -17.16 -19.23 -13.28
C SER A 159 -15.73 -19.34 -12.72
N LYS A 160 -15.33 -20.57 -12.38
CA LYS A 160 -13.97 -20.86 -11.91
C LYS A 160 -12.89 -20.36 -12.88
N GLU A 161 -13.13 -20.52 -14.18
CA GLU A 161 -12.25 -20.02 -15.24
C GLU A 161 -12.11 -18.49 -15.21
N ALA A 162 -13.21 -17.75 -15.04
CA ALA A 162 -13.17 -16.29 -14.98
C ALA A 162 -12.40 -15.79 -13.76
N VAL A 163 -12.60 -16.44 -12.60
CA VAL A 163 -11.85 -16.14 -11.36
C VAL A 163 -10.37 -16.41 -11.54
N LEU A 164 -9.98 -17.59 -12.01
CA LEU A 164 -8.57 -17.96 -12.22
C LEU A 164 -7.89 -17.06 -13.27
N THR A 165 -8.58 -16.73 -14.35
CA THR A 165 -8.06 -15.81 -15.39
C THR A 165 -7.83 -14.41 -14.82
N THR A 166 -8.77 -13.91 -14.02
CA THR A 166 -8.64 -12.58 -13.39
C THR A 166 -7.54 -12.56 -12.35
N LEU A 167 -7.38 -13.65 -11.57
CA LEU A 167 -6.23 -13.83 -10.66
C LEU A 167 -4.91 -13.90 -11.41
N LEU A 168 -4.85 -14.54 -12.57
CA LEU A 168 -3.63 -14.61 -13.39
C LEU A 168 -3.24 -13.22 -13.92
N ILE A 169 -4.21 -12.44 -14.40
CA ILE A 169 -3.99 -11.10 -14.95
C ILE A 169 -3.54 -10.13 -13.84
N PHE A 170 -4.24 -10.12 -12.71
CA PHE A 170 -4.05 -9.08 -11.69
C PHE A 170 -3.22 -9.52 -10.48
N GLY A 171 -3.01 -10.83 -10.28
CA GLY A 171 -2.39 -11.37 -9.08
C GLY A 171 -0.96 -10.90 -8.85
N ALA A 172 -0.16 -10.69 -9.89
CA ALA A 172 1.17 -10.10 -9.74
C ALA A 172 1.11 -8.62 -9.25
N PHE A 173 0.07 -7.89 -9.66
CA PHE A 173 -0.15 -6.52 -9.24
C PHE A 173 -0.66 -6.47 -7.80
N THR A 174 -1.81 -7.07 -7.53
CA THR A 174 -2.46 -7.01 -6.21
C THR A 174 -1.71 -7.82 -5.15
N GLY A 175 -1.08 -8.92 -5.55
CA GLY A 175 -0.30 -9.78 -4.68
C GLY A 175 1.08 -9.25 -4.35
N PHE A 176 1.65 -8.29 -5.08
CA PHE A 176 2.99 -7.78 -4.72
C PHE A 176 3.26 -6.34 -5.14
N LEU A 177 3.13 -6.04 -6.43
CA LEU A 177 3.63 -4.77 -6.98
C LEU A 177 2.89 -3.55 -6.41
N LEU A 178 1.56 -3.63 -6.29
CA LEU A 178 0.74 -2.53 -5.76
C LEU A 178 1.00 -2.29 -4.25
N PRO A 179 0.98 -3.33 -3.38
CA PRO A 179 1.46 -3.19 -2.00
C PRO A 179 2.88 -2.63 -1.89
N LEU A 180 3.78 -2.98 -2.82
CA LEU A 180 5.16 -2.46 -2.81
C LEU A 180 5.21 -0.96 -3.08
N ILE A 181 4.37 -0.46 -3.98
CA ILE A 181 4.23 0.99 -4.22
C ILE A 181 3.74 1.68 -2.94
N GLU A 182 2.76 1.09 -2.25
CA GLU A 182 2.25 1.60 -0.98
C GLU A 182 3.35 1.66 0.08
N GLU A 183 4.22 0.65 0.19
CA GLU A 183 5.35 0.69 1.12
C GLU A 183 6.28 1.86 0.82
N TYR A 184 6.67 2.04 -0.44
CA TYR A 184 7.53 3.17 -0.83
C TYR A 184 6.88 4.52 -0.59
N TYR A 185 5.58 4.65 -0.83
CA TYR A 185 4.85 5.89 -0.64
C TYR A 185 4.57 6.18 0.85
N PHE A 186 3.89 5.30 1.54
CA PHE A 186 3.43 5.57 2.91
C PHE A 186 4.56 5.45 3.94
N ARG A 187 5.40 4.41 3.87
CA ARG A 187 6.47 4.18 4.85
C ARG A 187 7.77 4.85 4.45
N GLY A 188 8.06 4.83 3.15
CA GLY A 188 9.29 5.40 2.62
C GLY A 188 9.23 6.91 2.37
N PHE A 189 8.07 7.44 1.97
CA PHE A 189 7.93 8.87 1.64
C PHE A 189 7.16 9.66 2.70
N LEU A 190 6.00 9.21 3.19
CA LEU A 190 5.19 10.00 4.13
C LEU A 190 5.63 9.90 5.59
N LEU A 191 5.81 8.69 6.12
CA LEU A 191 6.18 8.46 7.54
C LEU A 191 7.45 9.21 8.00
N PRO A 192 8.54 9.33 7.21
CA PRO A 192 9.73 10.10 7.59
C PRO A 192 9.47 11.60 7.74
N ARG A 193 8.39 12.11 7.14
CA ARG A 193 8.05 13.54 7.08
C ARG A 193 7.11 13.97 8.21
N LEU A 194 6.98 13.14 9.23
CA LEU A 194 6.22 13.38 10.45
C LEU A 194 7.10 13.56 11.70
N PRO A 195 8.27 14.25 11.66
CA PRO A 195 9.16 14.33 12.82
C PRO A 195 8.50 14.99 14.03
N GLN A 196 7.52 15.87 13.81
CA GLN A 196 6.75 16.53 14.88
C GLN A 196 5.92 15.56 15.75
N LEU A 197 5.63 14.36 15.26
CA LEU A 197 4.87 13.36 16.02
C LEU A 197 5.79 12.41 16.80
N GLY A 198 7.11 12.43 16.57
CA GLY A 198 8.07 11.59 17.28
C GLY A 198 7.69 10.11 17.26
N ALA A 199 7.57 9.51 18.46
CA ALA A 199 7.19 8.11 18.63
C ALA A 199 5.73 7.80 18.24
N TRP A 200 4.87 8.82 18.09
CA TRP A 200 3.50 8.67 17.61
C TRP A 200 3.40 8.62 16.08
N ALA A 201 4.45 9.02 15.35
CA ALA A 201 4.48 8.99 13.89
C ALA A 201 4.09 7.63 13.28
N PRO A 202 4.63 6.47 13.74
CA PRO A 202 4.22 5.17 13.20
C PRO A 202 2.73 4.88 13.45
N LEU A 203 2.19 5.19 14.64
CA LEU A 203 0.76 4.96 14.91
C LEU A 203 -0.12 5.85 14.03
N PHE A 204 0.22 7.13 13.91
CA PHE A 204 -0.49 8.07 13.05
C PHE A 204 -0.51 7.62 11.58
N ASN A 205 0.65 7.17 11.07
CA ASN A 205 0.77 6.61 9.72
C ASN A 205 -0.07 5.34 9.56
N THR A 206 -0.03 4.41 10.53
CA THR A 206 -0.86 3.19 10.51
C THR A 206 -2.34 3.53 10.45
N VAL A 207 -2.83 4.43 11.31
CA VAL A 207 -4.25 4.81 11.36
C VAL A 207 -4.69 5.40 10.02
N LEU A 208 -3.93 6.35 9.47
CA LEU A 208 -4.28 6.96 8.19
C LEU A 208 -4.18 5.98 7.02
N PHE A 209 -3.20 5.08 7.01
CA PHE A 209 -3.09 4.02 6.01
C PHE A 209 -4.24 3.00 6.12
N SER A 210 -4.71 2.70 7.33
CA SER A 210 -5.90 1.88 7.52
C SER A 210 -7.15 2.56 6.96
N ILE A 211 -7.34 3.86 7.23
CA ILE A 211 -8.49 4.65 6.75
C ILE A 211 -8.45 4.84 5.23
N TYR A 212 -7.26 4.94 4.63
CA TYR A 212 -7.05 5.00 3.17
C TYR A 212 -7.81 3.87 2.44
N HIS A 213 -8.08 2.74 3.11
CA HIS A 213 -8.94 1.67 2.61
C HIS A 213 -10.43 1.99 2.77
N PHE A 214 -10.90 3.12 2.23
CA PHE A 214 -12.30 3.54 2.37
C PHE A 214 -13.32 2.47 1.93
N TRP A 215 -12.95 1.63 0.95
CA TRP A 215 -13.78 0.52 0.45
C TRP A 215 -13.96 -0.63 1.44
N ALA A 216 -13.14 -0.68 2.49
CA ALA A 216 -13.17 -1.69 3.54
C ALA A 216 -13.02 -1.02 4.92
N ILE A 217 -13.69 0.13 5.13
CA ILE A 217 -13.47 0.99 6.30
C ILE A 217 -13.74 0.28 7.64
N TRP A 218 -14.61 -0.74 7.66
CA TRP A 218 -14.87 -1.55 8.85
C TRP A 218 -13.66 -2.38 9.31
N THR A 219 -12.68 -2.60 8.45
CA THR A 219 -11.44 -3.33 8.78
C THR A 219 -10.35 -2.44 9.36
N VAL A 220 -10.61 -1.14 9.59
CA VAL A 220 -9.63 -0.22 10.19
C VAL A 220 -9.08 -0.75 11.52
N PRO A 221 -9.90 -1.25 12.47
CA PRO A 221 -9.39 -1.78 13.74
C PRO A 221 -8.42 -2.95 13.53
N SER A 222 -8.78 -3.92 12.69
CA SER A 222 -7.93 -5.08 12.43
C SER A 222 -6.63 -4.68 11.73
N LYS A 223 -6.70 -3.82 10.71
CA LYS A 223 -5.53 -3.26 10.00
C LYS A 223 -4.56 -2.58 10.95
N ILE A 224 -5.04 -1.81 11.93
CA ILE A 224 -4.17 -1.20 12.94
C ILE A 224 -3.41 -2.29 13.70
N ILE A 225 -4.10 -3.33 14.16
CA ILE A 225 -3.49 -4.43 14.93
C ILE A 225 -2.42 -5.15 14.12
N PHE A 226 -2.74 -5.63 12.91
CA PHE A 226 -1.81 -6.48 12.16
C PHE A 226 -0.72 -5.70 11.40
N LEU A 227 -0.91 -4.41 11.08
CA LEU A 227 0.10 -3.61 10.38
C LEU A 227 1.07 -2.89 11.32
N PHE A 228 0.61 -2.50 12.51
CA PHE A 228 1.39 -1.62 13.38
C PHE A 228 2.80 -2.14 13.70
N PRO A 229 3.02 -3.43 14.02
CA PRO A 229 4.37 -3.92 14.35
C PRO A 229 5.40 -3.72 13.24
N GLY A 230 5.05 -3.97 11.98
CA GLY A 230 5.98 -3.74 10.88
C GLY A 230 6.21 -2.26 10.59
N ILE A 231 5.18 -1.42 10.70
CA ILE A 231 5.33 0.04 10.52
C ILE A 231 6.20 0.63 11.62
N PHE A 232 5.97 0.22 12.86
CA PHE A 232 6.80 0.60 14.00
C PHE A 232 8.25 0.14 13.83
N PHE A 233 8.46 -1.10 13.37
CA PHE A 233 9.80 -1.61 13.05
C PHE A 233 10.52 -0.73 12.01
N VAL A 234 9.84 -0.36 10.92
CA VAL A 234 10.42 0.51 9.89
C VAL A 234 10.79 1.88 10.45
N TRP A 235 9.90 2.50 11.25
CA TRP A 235 10.18 3.77 11.88
C TRP A 235 11.37 3.68 12.85
N TRP A 236 11.42 2.64 13.67
CA TRP A 236 12.44 2.49 14.72
C TRP A 236 13.79 2.11 14.13
N LYS A 237 13.82 1.11 13.24
CA LYS A 237 15.05 0.57 12.66
C LYS A 237 15.46 1.22 11.34
N LYS A 238 14.66 2.13 10.80
CA LYS A 238 14.95 2.85 9.56
C LYS A 238 15.22 1.89 8.39
N ASP A 239 14.49 0.77 8.36
CA ASP A 239 14.65 -0.30 7.36
C ASP A 239 13.32 -0.79 6.80
N ILE A 240 12.93 -0.20 5.66
CA ILE A 240 11.69 -0.49 4.93
C ILE A 240 11.57 -1.94 4.47
N ARG A 241 12.68 -2.70 4.41
CA ARG A 241 12.64 -4.11 3.99
C ARG A 241 11.75 -4.95 4.92
N GLY A 242 11.68 -4.62 6.21
CA GLY A 242 10.83 -5.32 7.16
C GLY A 242 9.35 -5.24 6.80
N SER A 243 8.86 -4.05 6.44
CA SER A 243 7.46 -3.89 6.01
C SER A 243 7.20 -4.39 4.58
N ILE A 244 8.21 -4.39 3.69
CA ILE A 244 8.10 -5.03 2.37
C ILE A 244 7.89 -6.54 2.49
N TRP A 245 8.62 -7.20 3.40
CA TRP A 245 8.35 -8.60 3.73
C TRP A 245 6.97 -8.79 4.35
N MET A 246 6.61 -7.93 5.31
CA MET A 246 5.32 -8.03 6.00
C MET A 246 4.14 -7.86 5.05
N HIS A 247 4.07 -6.75 4.32
CA HIS A 247 2.86 -6.36 3.61
C HIS A 247 2.80 -6.94 2.19
N PRO A 248 3.67 -6.52 1.24
CA PRO A 248 3.77 -7.19 -0.06
C PRO A 248 4.05 -8.69 0.04
N GLY A 249 4.88 -9.14 0.99
CA GLY A 249 5.15 -10.58 1.16
C GLY A 249 3.92 -11.36 1.63
N SER A 250 3.13 -10.84 2.58
CA SER A 250 1.85 -11.47 2.97
C SER A 250 0.84 -11.46 1.84
N ALA A 251 0.73 -10.36 1.08
CA ALA A 251 -0.15 -10.29 -0.08
C ALA A 251 0.22 -11.36 -1.12
N LEU A 252 1.52 -11.57 -1.35
CA LEU A 252 2.02 -12.55 -2.31
C LEU A 252 1.72 -13.96 -1.84
N LEU A 253 2.02 -14.25 -0.57
CA LEU A 253 1.73 -15.53 0.05
C LEU A 253 0.25 -15.87 -0.05
N MET A 254 -0.63 -14.94 0.35
CA MET A 254 -2.08 -15.13 0.30
C MET A 254 -2.60 -15.30 -1.13
N THR A 255 -2.07 -14.54 -2.08
CA THR A 255 -2.46 -14.67 -3.49
C THR A 255 -2.06 -16.02 -4.07
N VAL A 256 -0.83 -16.48 -3.85
CA VAL A 256 -0.34 -17.75 -4.37
C VAL A 256 -1.06 -18.93 -3.73
N VAL A 257 -1.16 -18.95 -2.40
CA VAL A 257 -1.85 -20.03 -1.67
C VAL A 257 -3.33 -20.05 -2.03
N GLY A 258 -3.99 -18.90 -2.00
CA GLY A 258 -5.42 -18.77 -2.31
C GLY A 258 -5.74 -19.19 -3.75
N ALA A 259 -4.98 -18.72 -4.73
CA ALA A 259 -5.17 -19.10 -6.13
C ALA A 259 -4.91 -20.60 -6.36
N THR A 260 -3.89 -21.16 -5.70
CA THR A 260 -3.58 -22.60 -5.81
C THR A 260 -4.68 -23.45 -5.20
N MET A 261 -5.14 -23.12 -3.99
CA MET A 261 -6.24 -23.83 -3.35
C MET A 261 -7.52 -23.76 -4.17
N TYR A 262 -7.86 -22.57 -4.69
CA TYR A 262 -9.05 -22.38 -5.52
C TYR A 262 -8.96 -23.13 -6.86
N ALA A 263 -7.77 -23.25 -7.44
CA ALA A 263 -7.56 -24.05 -8.64
C ALA A 263 -7.78 -25.55 -8.40
N LEU A 264 -7.45 -26.04 -7.19
CA LEU A 264 -7.51 -27.46 -6.84
C LEU A 264 -8.86 -27.93 -6.27
N SER A 265 -9.72 -27.02 -5.79
CA SER A 265 -11.09 -27.31 -5.33
C SER A 265 -12.06 -27.50 -6.49
#